data_AF-A0A1P8WD35-F1
#
_entry.id   AF-A0A1P8WD35-F1
#
_cell.length_a   1.000
_cell.length_b   1.000
_cell.length_c   1.000
_cell.angle_alpha   90.00
_cell.angle_beta   90.00
_cell.angle_gamma   90.00
#
_symmetry.space_group_name_H-M   'P 1'
#
loop_
_entity.id
_entity.type
_entity.pdbx_description
1 polymer ?
#
loop_
_entity_poly.entity_id
_entity_poly.type
_entity_poly.pdbx_seq_one_letter_code
_entity_poly.pdbx_strand_id
1 'polypeptide(L)'
;MFLPRQRSGALVGLLLAAIVLPGATHASDGEPLALRRWPGGAVSIETHWGLQLAINAAADTEERLPRPADQHVATSDDLDHVLYRPPNAAKALWISAAEADRLQPTADGRQAKPGENALRVKSVGPRQTAACLRISVDGVLIAFVPVDAMQQAKGLKGEALKDADVLILSVSDGKQLQQSQLSGFIAAIQPKVVLLNPVTDDVELKLEKFRELIGATAKVVETNHNTLAVSSTLAETPKPIVVTLSTEPWQMNDELTELFAAMEKSCSDSQKVFSKLSVKQLNFKPANGTHTPRWNCEHMMGRQLLFFSQIFHAIAPAIPVMDLNPKQMPPDYEFAHPDWDGKEEARQMQRVSDFTRRFAYLLDGLELNKKAPGSSWPTLKALLRQMIRHYGEHTANTVKKFELPGWPDE
;
A
#
# COMPACT_ATOMS: atom_id res chain seq x y z
N MET A 1 9.05 79.96 -7.42
CA MET A 1 7.73 79.65 -6.83
C MET A 1 7.57 78.14 -6.93
N PHE A 2 7.54 77.46 -5.79
CA PHE A 2 7.72 76.01 -5.63
C PHE A 2 6.49 75.19 -6.06
N LEU A 3 6.69 74.14 -6.85
CA LEU A 3 5.75 73.04 -7.11
C LEU A 3 6.54 71.76 -7.50
N PRO A 4 5.99 70.54 -7.34
CA PRO A 4 6.45 69.63 -6.28
C PRO A 4 7.02 68.28 -6.78
N ARG A 5 7.64 67.58 -5.82
CA ARG A 5 8.19 66.22 -5.94
C ARG A 5 7.13 65.18 -6.29
N GLN A 6 7.38 64.41 -7.36
CA GLN A 6 6.76 63.11 -7.61
C GLN A 6 7.12 62.13 -6.49
N ARG A 7 6.12 61.42 -5.93
CA ARG A 7 6.32 60.21 -5.16
C ARG A 7 5.53 59.07 -5.78
N SER A 8 6.27 57.99 -5.98
CA SER A 8 5.93 56.73 -6.61
C SER A 8 4.73 56.04 -5.96
N GLY A 9 3.96 55.35 -6.80
CA GLY A 9 2.82 54.54 -6.39
C GLY A 9 3.22 53.33 -5.56
N ALA A 10 2.33 52.95 -4.64
CA ALA A 10 2.29 51.64 -4.04
C ALA A 10 0.93 51.03 -4.41
N LEU A 11 0.97 50.02 -5.28
CA LEU A 11 -0.16 49.20 -5.67
C LEU A 11 -0.44 48.24 -4.50
N VAL A 12 -1.56 48.43 -3.80
CA VAL A 12 -2.04 47.50 -2.77
C VAL A 12 -2.75 46.35 -3.49
N GLY A 13 -2.04 45.25 -3.71
CA GLY A 13 -2.60 43.99 -4.17
C GLY A 13 -3.33 43.30 -3.02
N LEU A 14 -4.67 43.27 -3.09
CA LEU A 14 -5.52 42.52 -2.18
C LEU A 14 -5.33 41.02 -2.48
N LEU A 15 -4.63 40.31 -1.59
CA LEU A 15 -4.54 38.85 -1.63
C LEU A 15 -5.87 38.27 -1.11
N LEU A 16 -6.68 37.72 -2.02
CA LEU A 16 -7.82 36.87 -1.68
C LEU A 16 -7.29 35.57 -1.09
N ALA A 17 -7.39 35.44 0.24
CA ALA A 17 -7.17 34.19 0.94
C ALA A 17 -8.30 33.21 0.58
N ALA A 18 -7.99 32.20 -0.23
CA ALA A 18 -8.87 31.06 -0.44
C ALA A 18 -8.98 30.28 0.87
N ILE A 19 -10.18 30.23 1.43
CA ILE A 19 -10.54 29.37 2.55
C ILE A 19 -10.52 27.93 2.03
N VAL A 20 -9.41 27.23 2.28
CA VAL A 20 -9.33 25.78 2.09
C VAL A 20 -10.00 25.16 3.32
N LEU A 21 -11.22 24.66 3.14
CA LEU A 21 -11.84 23.76 4.11
C LEU A 21 -10.97 22.49 4.20
N PRO A 22 -10.59 22.00 5.39
CA PRO A 22 -9.98 20.69 5.52
C PRO A 22 -11.04 19.64 5.17
N GLY A 23 -10.91 19.06 3.98
CA GLY A 23 -11.56 17.79 3.69
C GLY A 23 -11.03 16.74 4.66
N ALA A 24 -11.88 15.78 5.02
CA ALA A 24 -11.46 14.55 5.67
C ALA A 24 -10.18 14.05 5.00
N THR A 25 -9.18 13.62 5.77
CA THR A 25 -7.96 13.01 5.24
C THR A 25 -8.35 11.74 4.49
N HIS A 26 -8.64 11.90 3.20
CA HIS A 26 -8.70 10.85 2.21
C HIS A 26 -7.30 10.26 2.10
N ALA A 27 -7.20 8.93 1.94
CA ALA A 27 -5.96 8.30 1.51
C ALA A 27 -5.45 9.07 0.29
N SER A 28 -4.24 9.60 0.33
CA SER A 28 -3.65 10.21 -0.86
C SER A 28 -3.54 9.13 -1.94
N ASP A 29 -3.93 9.44 -3.18
CA ASP A 29 -3.63 8.59 -4.33
C ASP A 29 -2.19 8.07 -4.24
N GLY A 30 -2.01 6.75 -4.35
CA GLY A 30 -0.69 6.14 -4.50
C GLY A 30 -0.05 5.51 -3.27
N GLU A 31 -0.82 5.04 -2.30
CA GLU A 31 -0.27 4.13 -1.29
C GLU A 31 0.33 2.87 -1.97
N PRO A 32 1.48 2.37 -1.48
CA PRO A 32 2.18 1.29 -2.16
C PRO A 32 1.51 -0.07 -1.91
N LEU A 33 1.29 -0.79 -2.99
CA LEU A 33 0.88 -2.18 -3.05
C LEU A 33 2.10 -3.09 -3.07
N ALA A 34 2.00 -4.26 -2.45
CA ALA A 34 2.90 -5.37 -2.73
C ALA A 34 2.22 -6.37 -3.66
N LEU A 35 2.82 -6.55 -4.85
CA LEU A 35 2.53 -7.68 -5.71
C LEU A 35 3.52 -8.78 -5.40
N ARG A 36 3.02 -10.00 -5.16
CA ARG A 36 3.89 -11.15 -4.94
C ARG A 36 3.62 -12.27 -5.90
N ARG A 37 4.70 -12.88 -6.39
CA ARG A 37 4.68 -14.11 -7.17
C ARG A 37 4.79 -15.31 -6.23
N TRP A 38 4.08 -16.37 -6.57
CA TRP A 38 4.11 -17.63 -5.85
C TRP A 38 4.24 -18.79 -6.84
N PRO A 39 4.57 -20.01 -6.39
CA PRO A 39 4.59 -21.19 -7.25
C PRO A 39 3.27 -21.40 -8.00
N GLY A 40 3.34 -22.10 -9.13
CA GLY A 40 2.15 -22.40 -9.95
C GLY A 40 1.57 -21.18 -10.67
N GLY A 41 2.30 -20.07 -10.73
CA GLY A 41 1.83 -18.82 -11.34
C GLY A 41 0.78 -18.08 -10.51
N ALA A 42 0.62 -18.43 -9.23
CA ALA A 42 -0.23 -17.70 -8.32
C ALA A 42 0.36 -16.32 -8.01
N VAL A 43 -0.53 -15.34 -7.80
CA VAL A 43 -0.14 -13.97 -7.46
C VAL A 43 -0.97 -13.49 -6.28
N SER A 44 -0.35 -12.77 -5.34
CA SER A 44 -1.09 -12.06 -4.30
C SER A 44 -0.88 -10.56 -4.38
N ILE A 45 -1.92 -9.80 -4.07
CA ILE A 45 -1.90 -8.33 -3.97
C ILE A 45 -2.18 -7.99 -2.51
N GLU A 46 -1.31 -7.20 -1.89
CA GLU A 46 -1.49 -6.70 -0.53
C GLU A 46 -1.45 -5.17 -0.48
N THR A 47 -2.49 -4.55 0.07
CA THR A 47 -2.64 -3.09 0.17
C THR A 47 -2.05 -2.53 1.47
N HIS A 48 -1.80 -1.22 1.54
CA HIS A 48 -1.41 -0.57 2.81
C HIS A 48 -2.49 -0.72 3.90
N TRP A 49 -3.77 -0.75 3.51
CA TRP A 49 -4.90 -0.97 4.40
C TRP A 49 -5.05 -2.39 4.94
N GLY A 50 -4.14 -3.30 4.58
CA GLY A 50 -4.14 -4.68 5.05
C GLY A 50 -5.30 -5.48 4.46
N LEU A 51 -5.62 -5.24 3.19
CA LEU A 51 -6.41 -6.15 2.36
C LEU A 51 -5.47 -7.03 1.56
N GLN A 52 -5.80 -8.31 1.42
CA GLN A 52 -5.02 -9.27 0.64
C GLN A 52 -5.90 -10.10 -0.28
N LEU A 53 -5.61 -10.03 -1.57
CA LEU A 53 -6.26 -10.82 -2.62
C LEU A 53 -5.27 -11.84 -3.16
N ALA A 54 -5.64 -13.12 -3.19
CA ALA A 54 -4.88 -14.18 -3.83
C ALA A 54 -5.56 -14.59 -5.15
N ILE A 55 -4.79 -14.67 -6.23
CA ILE A 55 -5.24 -14.98 -7.59
C ILE A 55 -4.65 -16.33 -7.99
N ASN A 56 -5.51 -17.27 -8.38
CA ASN A 56 -5.13 -18.63 -8.78
C ASN A 56 -4.22 -19.36 -7.76
N ALA A 57 -4.36 -19.06 -6.47
CA ALA A 57 -3.58 -19.71 -5.42
C ALA A 57 -4.10 -21.13 -5.16
N ALA A 58 -3.20 -22.11 -5.19
CA ALA A 58 -3.44 -23.47 -4.72
C ALA A 58 -3.17 -23.57 -3.21
N ALA A 59 -3.61 -24.67 -2.58
CA ALA A 59 -3.52 -24.85 -1.13
C ALA A 59 -2.09 -24.70 -0.56
N ASP A 60 -1.08 -25.20 -1.28
CA ASP A 60 0.33 -25.06 -0.91
C ASP A 60 0.80 -23.59 -0.93
N THR A 61 0.26 -22.78 -1.84
CA THR A 61 0.50 -21.35 -1.89
C THR A 61 -0.13 -20.64 -0.70
N GLU A 62 -1.31 -21.07 -0.26
CA GLU A 62 -2.01 -20.46 0.87
C GLU A 62 -1.19 -20.56 2.17
N GLU A 63 -0.55 -21.71 2.40
CA GLU A 63 0.34 -21.93 3.54
C GLU A 63 1.60 -21.04 3.51
N ARG A 64 1.99 -20.58 2.33
CA ARG A 64 3.17 -19.72 2.11
C ARG A 64 2.87 -18.22 2.17
N LEU A 65 1.59 -17.83 2.16
CA LEU A 65 1.22 -16.43 2.26
C LEU A 65 1.65 -15.85 3.62
N PRO A 66 2.06 -14.56 3.71
CA PRO A 66 2.45 -13.95 4.98
C PRO A 66 1.36 -13.98 6.05
N ARG A 67 0.10 -14.01 5.59
CA ARG A 67 -1.12 -14.23 6.36
C ARG A 67 -2.20 -14.79 5.42
N PRO A 68 -3.29 -15.36 5.96
CA PRO A 68 -4.43 -15.76 5.15
C PRO A 68 -4.96 -14.59 4.30
N ALA A 69 -5.28 -14.86 3.04
CA ALA A 69 -5.87 -13.85 2.17
C ALA A 69 -7.28 -13.49 2.67
N ASP A 70 -7.68 -12.24 2.48
CA ASP A 70 -9.04 -11.80 2.76
C ASP A 70 -10.01 -12.35 1.69
N GLN A 71 -9.52 -12.59 0.47
CA GLN A 71 -10.28 -13.23 -0.61
C GLN A 71 -9.38 -14.00 -1.59
N HIS A 72 -9.90 -15.11 -2.09
CA HIS A 72 -9.32 -15.90 -3.17
C HIS A 72 -10.18 -15.74 -4.43
N VAL A 73 -9.53 -15.59 -5.58
CA VAL A 73 -10.22 -15.51 -6.87
C VAL A 73 -9.54 -16.42 -7.88
N ALA A 74 -10.33 -17.07 -8.73
CA ALA A 74 -9.82 -17.79 -9.88
C ALA A 74 -10.12 -16.99 -11.16
N THR A 75 -9.21 -17.06 -12.12
CA THR A 75 -9.44 -16.45 -13.44
C THR A 75 -10.57 -17.12 -14.24
N SER A 76 -11.03 -18.29 -13.82
CA SER A 76 -12.24 -18.94 -14.33
C SER A 76 -13.53 -18.27 -13.86
N ASP A 77 -13.48 -17.45 -12.81
CA ASP A 77 -14.68 -16.87 -12.19
C ASP A 77 -15.23 -15.67 -12.97
N ASP A 78 -16.55 -15.49 -12.90
CA ASP A 78 -17.22 -14.26 -13.32
C ASP A 78 -17.17 -13.24 -12.20
N LEU A 79 -16.24 -12.29 -12.29
CA LEU A 79 -16.02 -11.31 -11.25
C LEU A 79 -16.45 -9.92 -11.72
N ASP A 80 -17.29 -9.28 -10.91
CA ASP A 80 -17.44 -7.82 -10.82
C ASP A 80 -17.71 -7.49 -9.36
N HIS A 81 -16.63 -7.47 -8.56
CA HIS A 81 -16.68 -7.49 -7.10
C HIS A 81 -15.72 -6.48 -6.47
N VAL A 82 -15.96 -6.19 -5.20
CA VAL A 82 -15.18 -5.27 -4.39
C VAL A 82 -14.83 -5.94 -3.06
N LEU A 83 -13.53 -6.00 -2.77
CA LEU A 83 -12.98 -6.36 -1.47
C LEU A 83 -12.67 -5.08 -0.70
N TYR A 84 -13.28 -4.88 0.46
CA TYR A 84 -13.04 -3.71 1.30
C TYR A 84 -13.31 -4.01 2.77
N ARG A 85 -12.88 -3.14 3.68
CA ARG A 85 -13.18 -3.28 5.12
C ARG A 85 -13.73 -1.94 5.63
N PRO A 86 -15.00 -1.87 6.07
CA PRO A 86 -15.50 -0.68 6.75
C PRO A 86 -14.69 -0.38 8.02
N PRO A 87 -14.57 0.90 8.43
CA PRO A 87 -14.00 1.25 9.73
C PRO A 87 -14.61 0.44 10.88
N ASN A 88 -13.78 0.04 11.85
CA ASN A 88 -14.17 -0.74 13.02
C ASN A 88 -14.68 -2.17 12.70
N ALA A 89 -14.82 -2.56 11.43
CA ALA A 89 -15.22 -3.90 11.05
C ALA A 89 -14.10 -4.91 11.37
N ALA A 90 -14.48 -6.05 11.95
CA ALA A 90 -13.52 -7.08 12.31
C ALA A 90 -12.90 -7.80 11.10
N LYS A 91 -13.64 -7.87 9.98
CA LYS A 91 -13.26 -8.60 8.77
C LYS A 91 -13.51 -7.75 7.53
N ALA A 92 -12.74 -8.01 6.48
CA ALA A 92 -13.07 -7.49 5.15
C ALA A 92 -14.35 -8.15 4.61
N LEU A 93 -14.98 -7.48 3.66
CA LEU A 93 -16.19 -7.87 2.96
C LEU A 93 -15.88 -8.03 1.48
N TRP A 94 -16.42 -9.09 0.88
CA TRP A 94 -16.42 -9.34 -0.56
C TRP A 94 -17.84 -9.24 -1.07
N ILE A 95 -18.13 -8.17 -1.81
CA ILE A 95 -19.49 -7.88 -2.31
C ILE A 95 -19.45 -7.60 -3.80
N SER A 96 -20.58 -7.73 -4.48
CA SER A 96 -20.68 -7.35 -5.90
C SER A 96 -20.44 -5.85 -6.09
N ALA A 97 -19.88 -5.45 -7.23
CA ALA A 97 -19.69 -4.03 -7.56
C ALA A 97 -21.02 -3.26 -7.57
N ALA A 98 -22.09 -3.87 -8.07
CA ALA A 98 -23.42 -3.29 -8.05
C ALA A 98 -23.98 -3.08 -6.62
N GLU A 99 -23.62 -3.93 -5.67
CA GLU A 99 -23.97 -3.72 -4.25
C GLU A 99 -23.11 -2.61 -3.63
N ALA A 100 -21.79 -2.64 -3.87
CA ALA A 100 -20.86 -1.62 -3.41
C ALA A 100 -21.28 -0.21 -3.85
N ASP A 101 -21.76 -0.07 -5.08
CA ASP A 101 -22.18 1.22 -5.65
C ASP A 101 -23.52 1.72 -5.08
N ARG A 102 -24.32 0.82 -4.48
CA ARG A 102 -25.59 1.14 -3.80
C ARG A 102 -25.41 1.51 -2.33
N LEU A 103 -24.27 1.19 -1.72
CA LEU A 103 -24.00 1.55 -0.33
C LEU A 103 -23.91 3.07 -0.17
N GLN A 104 -24.68 3.59 0.80
CA GLN A 104 -24.63 4.98 1.21
C GLN A 104 -23.81 5.10 2.48
N PRO A 105 -23.02 6.18 2.65
CA PRO A 105 -22.34 6.44 3.92
C PRO A 105 -23.37 6.54 5.05
N THR A 106 -23.25 5.71 6.08
CA THR A 106 -24.03 5.88 7.32
C THR A 106 -23.37 6.90 8.23
N ALA A 107 -24.18 7.61 9.03
CA ALA A 107 -23.69 8.62 9.98
C ALA A 107 -22.75 8.05 11.07
N ASP A 108 -22.77 6.74 11.29
CA ASP A 108 -21.95 6.01 12.26
C ASP A 108 -20.76 5.27 11.61
N GLY A 109 -20.52 5.44 10.30
CA GLY A 109 -19.41 4.82 9.57
C GLY A 109 -19.49 3.30 9.40
N ARG A 110 -20.49 2.62 9.98
CA ARG A 110 -20.58 1.15 10.02
C ARG A 110 -20.94 0.51 8.68
N GLN A 111 -21.64 1.24 7.80
CA GLN A 111 -21.80 0.90 6.39
C GLN A 111 -21.19 2.02 5.55
N ALA A 112 -19.86 2.14 5.61
CA ALA A 112 -19.16 3.04 4.72
C ALA A 112 -19.18 2.48 3.29
N LYS A 113 -19.54 3.33 2.32
CA LYS A 113 -19.28 3.07 0.90
C LYS A 113 -17.79 2.75 0.72
N PRO A 114 -17.40 1.72 -0.06
CA PRO A 114 -16.00 1.42 -0.31
C PRO A 114 -15.25 2.65 -0.82
N GLY A 115 -14.13 2.98 -0.16
CA GLY A 115 -13.24 4.07 -0.54
C GLY A 115 -12.28 3.67 -1.67
N GLU A 116 -11.31 4.53 -1.95
CA GLU A 116 -10.27 4.32 -2.97
C GLU A 116 -9.31 3.17 -2.62
N ASN A 117 -9.21 2.85 -1.34
CA ASN A 117 -8.46 1.73 -0.79
C ASN A 117 -9.14 0.36 -0.94
N ALA A 118 -10.32 0.31 -1.55
CA ALA A 118 -11.00 -0.93 -1.85
C ALA A 118 -10.44 -1.59 -3.12
N LEU A 119 -10.24 -2.89 -3.09
CA LEU A 119 -9.83 -3.70 -4.24
C LEU A 119 -11.04 -4.03 -5.10
N ARG A 120 -11.18 -3.38 -6.26
CA ARG A 120 -12.19 -3.76 -7.25
C ARG A 120 -11.59 -4.76 -8.24
N VAL A 121 -12.27 -5.87 -8.47
CA VAL A 121 -11.83 -6.95 -9.36
C VAL A 121 -12.91 -7.21 -10.40
N LYS A 122 -12.51 -7.12 -11.67
CA LYS A 122 -13.40 -7.36 -12.80
C LYS A 122 -12.79 -8.33 -13.81
N SER A 123 -13.53 -9.37 -14.15
CA SER A 123 -13.19 -10.27 -15.25
C SER A 123 -13.46 -9.58 -16.59
N VAL A 124 -12.48 -9.57 -17.49
CA VAL A 124 -12.56 -8.95 -18.82
C VAL A 124 -12.03 -9.87 -19.92
N GLY A 125 -12.54 -9.68 -21.13
CA GLY A 125 -12.16 -10.47 -22.30
C GLY A 125 -13.01 -11.73 -22.53
N PRO A 126 -12.77 -12.46 -23.64
CA PRO A 126 -13.55 -13.64 -24.00
C PRO A 126 -13.35 -14.77 -22.99
N ARG A 127 -14.45 -15.39 -22.56
CA ARG A 127 -14.46 -16.48 -21.56
C ARG A 127 -14.64 -17.85 -22.23
N GLN A 128 -13.55 -18.43 -22.69
CA GLN A 128 -13.57 -19.86 -23.04
C GLN A 128 -13.23 -20.72 -21.82
N THR A 129 -12.11 -20.44 -21.15
CA THR A 129 -11.66 -21.17 -19.95
C THR A 129 -11.22 -20.25 -18.81
N ALA A 130 -10.63 -19.10 -19.12
CA ALA A 130 -10.24 -18.09 -18.14
C ALA A 130 -10.40 -16.68 -18.72
N ALA A 131 -10.75 -15.72 -17.87
CA ALA A 131 -10.77 -14.30 -18.19
C ALA A 131 -9.49 -13.61 -17.73
N CYS A 132 -9.12 -12.51 -18.39
CA CYS A 132 -8.18 -11.57 -17.80
C CYS A 132 -8.85 -10.88 -16.61
N LEU A 133 -8.07 -10.45 -15.62
CA LEU A 133 -8.59 -9.65 -14.51
C LEU A 133 -8.10 -8.21 -14.65
N ARG A 134 -9.03 -7.28 -14.48
CA ARG A 134 -8.77 -5.86 -14.27
C ARG A 134 -8.97 -5.57 -12.79
N ILE A 135 -7.91 -5.16 -12.09
CA ILE A 135 -7.91 -4.94 -10.65
C ILE A 135 -7.52 -3.49 -10.38
N SER A 136 -8.35 -2.74 -9.66
CA SER A 136 -8.07 -1.34 -9.33
C SER A 136 -8.11 -1.11 -7.82
N VAL A 137 -7.10 -0.43 -7.28
CA VAL A 137 -6.99 -0.08 -5.86
C VAL A 137 -5.95 1.02 -5.66
N ASP A 138 -6.17 1.96 -4.73
CA ASP A 138 -5.21 3.02 -4.36
C ASP A 138 -4.65 3.82 -5.55
N GLY A 139 -5.51 4.06 -6.56
CA GLY A 139 -5.14 4.74 -7.81
C GLY A 139 -4.29 3.91 -8.78
N VAL A 140 -3.99 2.64 -8.46
CA VAL A 140 -3.25 1.71 -9.32
C VAL A 140 -4.21 0.83 -10.09
N LEU A 141 -3.90 0.60 -11.36
CA LEU A 141 -4.57 -0.37 -12.21
C LEU A 141 -3.64 -1.55 -12.56
N ILE A 142 -4.07 -2.75 -12.20
CA ILE A 142 -3.36 -4.01 -12.46
C ILE A 142 -4.17 -4.83 -13.46
N ALA A 143 -3.52 -5.23 -14.55
CA ALA A 143 -4.04 -6.19 -15.51
C ALA A 143 -3.37 -7.54 -15.29
N PHE A 144 -4.15 -8.59 -14.99
CA PHE A 144 -3.65 -9.96 -14.88
C PHE A 144 -4.12 -10.79 -16.07
N VAL A 145 -3.18 -11.35 -16.83
CA VAL A 145 -3.45 -12.22 -17.97
C VAL A 145 -3.02 -13.65 -17.63
N PRO A 146 -3.97 -14.59 -17.46
CA PRO A 146 -3.62 -15.98 -17.17
C PRO A 146 -3.02 -16.69 -18.40
N VAL A 147 -2.38 -17.83 -18.16
CA VAL A 147 -1.77 -18.65 -19.23
C VAL A 147 -2.77 -19.01 -20.32
N ASP A 148 -3.98 -19.42 -19.94
CA ASP A 148 -5.04 -19.80 -20.87
C ASP A 148 -5.41 -18.65 -21.82
N ALA A 149 -5.53 -17.44 -21.29
CA ALA A 149 -5.78 -16.25 -22.09
C ALA A 149 -4.59 -15.96 -23.02
N MET A 150 -3.35 -16.10 -22.53
CA MET A 150 -2.14 -15.94 -23.34
C MET A 150 -2.03 -16.97 -24.48
N GLN A 151 -2.48 -18.21 -24.28
CA GLN A 151 -2.52 -19.23 -25.34
C GLN A 151 -3.48 -18.82 -26.48
N GLN A 152 -4.49 -18.01 -26.17
CA GLN A 152 -5.49 -17.50 -27.10
C GLN A 152 -5.20 -16.06 -27.58
N ALA A 153 -3.95 -15.59 -27.49
CA ALA A 153 -3.57 -14.19 -27.74
C ALA A 153 -4.08 -13.58 -29.06
N LYS A 154 -4.36 -14.37 -30.10
CA LYS A 154 -4.98 -13.89 -31.35
C LYS A 154 -6.34 -13.21 -31.16
N GLY A 155 -7.08 -13.55 -30.09
CA GLY A 155 -8.39 -12.98 -29.76
C GLY A 155 -8.38 -11.96 -28.63
N LEU A 156 -7.23 -11.73 -27.98
CA LEU A 156 -7.13 -10.80 -26.87
C LEU A 156 -7.10 -9.35 -27.38
N LYS A 157 -8.09 -8.59 -26.94
CA LYS A 157 -8.21 -7.15 -27.18
C LYS A 157 -7.70 -6.41 -25.95
N GLY A 158 -6.63 -5.64 -26.10
CA GLY A 158 -5.97 -4.92 -24.99
C GLY A 158 -6.81 -3.76 -24.45
N GLU A 159 -7.82 -3.32 -25.18
CA GLU A 159 -8.64 -2.14 -24.88
C GLU A 159 -9.38 -2.24 -23.53
N ALA A 160 -9.80 -3.44 -23.12
CA ALA A 160 -10.44 -3.64 -21.82
C ALA A 160 -9.46 -3.51 -20.63
N LEU A 161 -8.16 -3.64 -20.91
CA LEU A 161 -7.06 -3.55 -19.96
C LEU A 161 -6.27 -2.25 -20.12
N LYS A 162 -6.73 -1.33 -20.97
CA LYS A 162 -6.05 -0.07 -21.26
C LYS A 162 -5.73 0.71 -19.98
N ASP A 163 -4.56 1.35 -20.02
CA ASP A 163 -4.01 2.25 -19.01
C ASP A 163 -3.56 1.53 -17.73
N ALA A 164 -3.37 0.21 -17.78
CA ALA A 164 -2.90 -0.55 -16.62
C ALA A 164 -1.47 -0.13 -16.23
N ASP A 165 -1.26 0.34 -15.01
CA ASP A 165 0.09 0.63 -14.50
C ASP A 165 0.96 -0.64 -14.51
N VAL A 166 0.37 -1.78 -14.17
CA VAL A 166 1.06 -3.08 -14.16
C VAL A 166 0.31 -4.10 -15.00
N LEU A 167 1.01 -4.72 -15.95
CA LEU A 167 0.56 -5.88 -16.69
C LEU A 167 1.30 -7.13 -16.20
N ILE A 168 0.58 -8.04 -15.57
CA ILE A 168 1.07 -9.35 -15.14
C ILE A 168 0.76 -10.36 -16.24
N LEU A 169 1.79 -10.93 -16.86
CA LEU A 169 1.66 -11.92 -17.92
C LEU A 169 2.06 -13.29 -17.40
N SER A 170 1.08 -14.18 -17.24
CA SER A 170 1.34 -15.55 -16.85
C SER A 170 1.71 -16.38 -18.08
N VAL A 171 2.83 -17.11 -18.00
CA VAL A 171 3.35 -17.89 -19.13
C VAL A 171 3.72 -19.31 -18.72
N SER A 172 3.46 -20.28 -19.60
CA SER A 172 3.85 -21.68 -19.44
C SER A 172 5.04 -22.07 -20.33
N ASP A 173 5.37 -21.26 -21.34
CA ASP A 173 6.50 -21.47 -22.25
C ASP A 173 7.02 -20.11 -22.73
N GLY A 174 8.35 -19.92 -22.75
CA GLY A 174 9.02 -18.75 -23.29
C GLY A 174 8.73 -18.49 -24.78
N LYS A 175 8.19 -19.47 -25.54
CA LYS A 175 7.67 -19.24 -26.90
C LYS A 175 6.44 -18.35 -26.94
N GLN A 176 5.62 -18.32 -25.87
CA GLN A 176 4.45 -17.43 -25.79
C GLN A 176 4.87 -15.95 -25.87
N LEU A 177 6.03 -15.62 -25.31
CA LEU A 177 6.61 -14.27 -25.36
C LEU A 177 7.14 -13.87 -26.74
N GLN A 178 7.21 -14.80 -27.71
CA GLN A 178 7.69 -14.54 -29.07
C GLN A 178 6.54 -14.40 -30.08
N GLN A 179 5.29 -14.48 -29.63
CA GLN A 179 4.13 -14.33 -30.51
C GLN A 179 4.05 -12.91 -31.06
N SER A 180 3.95 -12.76 -32.38
CA SER A 180 3.96 -11.45 -33.04
C SER A 180 2.78 -10.55 -32.65
N GLN A 181 1.68 -11.15 -32.19
CA GLN A 181 0.48 -10.42 -31.73
C GLN A 181 0.68 -9.77 -30.35
N LEU A 182 1.65 -10.26 -29.56
CA LEU A 182 1.83 -9.84 -28.17
C LEU A 182 2.31 -8.38 -28.08
N SER A 183 3.15 -7.93 -29.00
CA SER A 183 3.60 -6.52 -29.05
C SER A 183 2.43 -5.58 -29.27
N GLY A 184 1.53 -5.90 -30.20
CA GLY A 184 0.31 -5.12 -30.45
C GLY A 184 -0.64 -5.12 -29.25
N PHE A 185 -0.81 -6.27 -28.59
CA PHE A 185 -1.62 -6.38 -27.38
C PHE A 185 -1.08 -5.51 -26.23
N ILE A 186 0.22 -5.60 -25.94
CA ILE A 186 0.87 -4.79 -24.89
C ILE A 186 0.85 -3.31 -25.25
N ALA A 187 1.07 -2.96 -26.53
CA ALA A 187 1.00 -1.58 -27.01
C ALA A 187 -0.42 -0.97 -26.90
N ALA A 188 -1.47 -1.78 -26.99
CA ALA A 188 -2.84 -1.33 -26.77
C ALA A 188 -3.16 -1.09 -25.28
N ILE A 189 -2.46 -1.80 -24.37
CA ILE A 189 -2.59 -1.64 -22.92
C ILE A 189 -1.82 -0.42 -22.42
N GLN A 190 -0.62 -0.20 -22.98
CA GLN A 190 0.34 0.85 -22.57
C GLN A 190 0.79 0.75 -21.10
N PRO A 191 1.28 -0.40 -20.63
CA PRO A 191 1.64 -0.52 -19.23
C PRO A 191 2.95 0.18 -18.88
N LYS A 192 3.07 0.63 -17.63
CA LYS A 192 4.33 1.15 -17.07
C LYS A 192 5.27 0.01 -16.71
N VAL A 193 4.71 -1.08 -16.17
CA VAL A 193 5.44 -2.29 -15.76
C VAL A 193 4.83 -3.52 -16.41
N VAL A 194 5.68 -4.38 -16.97
CA VAL A 194 5.32 -5.73 -17.39
C VAL A 194 5.98 -6.72 -16.45
N LEU A 195 5.20 -7.34 -15.57
CA LEU A 195 5.64 -8.40 -14.67
C LEU A 195 5.43 -9.75 -15.35
N LEU A 196 6.51 -10.47 -15.63
CA LEU A 196 6.44 -11.84 -16.12
C LEU A 196 6.24 -12.81 -14.96
N ASN A 197 5.23 -13.67 -15.12
CA ASN A 197 4.79 -14.61 -14.10
C ASN A 197 4.81 -16.04 -14.66
N PRO A 198 6.00 -16.67 -14.81
CA PRO A 198 6.06 -18.03 -15.31
C PRO A 198 5.38 -18.99 -14.31
N VAL A 199 4.58 -19.92 -14.81
CA VAL A 199 3.85 -20.90 -13.99
C VAL A 199 4.80 -21.89 -13.32
N THR A 200 5.94 -22.16 -13.95
CA THR A 200 7.01 -23.01 -13.44
C THR A 200 8.34 -22.26 -13.48
N ASP A 201 9.25 -22.58 -12.56
CA ASP A 201 10.54 -21.88 -12.46
C ASP A 201 11.58 -22.37 -13.49
N ASP A 202 11.30 -23.45 -14.22
CA ASP A 202 12.15 -24.02 -15.28
C ASP A 202 11.92 -23.40 -16.67
N VAL A 203 11.00 -22.44 -16.79
CA VAL A 203 10.73 -21.76 -18.07
C VAL A 203 11.92 -20.89 -18.46
N GLU A 204 12.61 -21.26 -19.53
CA GLU A 204 13.64 -20.40 -20.14
C GLU A 204 12.98 -19.18 -20.80
N LEU A 205 13.05 -18.03 -20.12
CA LEU A 205 12.55 -16.78 -20.63
C LEU A 205 13.65 -16.07 -21.45
N LYS A 206 13.36 -15.82 -22.74
CA LYS A 206 14.23 -15.00 -23.59
C LYS A 206 13.98 -13.52 -23.33
N LEU A 207 14.27 -13.08 -22.11
CA LEU A 207 13.89 -11.78 -21.54
C LEU A 207 14.32 -10.60 -22.42
N GLU A 208 15.56 -10.62 -22.91
CA GLU A 208 16.07 -9.55 -23.79
C GLU A 208 15.33 -9.46 -25.13
N LYS A 209 15.01 -10.60 -25.75
CA LYS A 209 14.23 -10.61 -26.99
C LYS A 209 12.80 -10.14 -26.76
N PHE A 210 12.20 -10.53 -25.65
CA PHE A 210 10.86 -10.07 -25.27
C PHE A 210 10.85 -8.56 -25.00
N ARG A 211 11.86 -8.07 -24.28
CA ARG A 211 12.07 -6.65 -24.02
C ARG A 211 12.14 -5.84 -25.33
N GLU A 212 12.94 -6.30 -26.28
CA GLU A 212 13.06 -5.69 -27.61
C GLU A 212 11.73 -5.71 -28.37
N LEU A 213 11.00 -6.84 -28.33
CA LEU A 213 9.71 -7.02 -29.00
C LEU A 213 8.67 -6.00 -28.55
N ILE A 214 8.65 -5.65 -27.25
CA ILE A 214 7.70 -4.68 -26.68
C ILE A 214 8.27 -3.24 -26.66
N GLY A 215 9.50 -3.05 -27.15
CA GLY A 215 10.16 -1.75 -27.23
C GLY A 215 10.60 -1.17 -25.88
N ALA A 216 10.72 -1.97 -24.82
CA ALA A 216 11.14 -1.52 -23.49
C ALA A 216 12.60 -0.98 -23.48
N THR A 217 12.85 0.16 -22.81
CA THR A 217 14.16 0.86 -22.85
C THR A 217 15.13 0.47 -21.74
N ALA A 218 14.63 0.18 -20.54
CA ALA A 218 15.46 -0.21 -19.41
C ALA A 218 16.00 -1.63 -19.59
N LYS A 219 17.06 -2.01 -18.88
CA LYS A 219 17.40 -3.44 -18.73
C LYS A 219 16.26 -4.15 -18.00
N VAL A 220 16.13 -5.45 -18.22
CA VAL A 220 15.20 -6.27 -17.46
C VAL A 220 15.60 -6.22 -15.98
N VAL A 221 14.61 -6.01 -15.11
CA VAL A 221 14.80 -6.01 -13.66
C VAL A 221 14.53 -7.42 -13.17
N GLU A 222 15.59 -8.10 -12.76
CA GLU A 222 15.51 -9.43 -12.15
C GLU A 222 15.63 -9.30 -10.64
N THR A 223 14.67 -9.87 -9.92
CA THR A 223 14.62 -9.82 -8.46
C THR A 223 14.63 -11.24 -7.91
N ASN A 224 15.56 -11.52 -7.00
CA ASN A 224 15.76 -12.85 -6.41
C ASN A 224 14.77 -13.19 -5.30
N HIS A 225 13.82 -12.29 -5.01
CA HIS A 225 12.71 -12.51 -4.10
C HIS A 225 11.37 -12.26 -4.80
N ASN A 226 10.29 -12.63 -4.12
CA ASN A 226 8.99 -12.72 -4.74
C ASN A 226 8.12 -11.46 -4.69
N THR A 227 8.66 -10.29 -4.37
CA THR A 227 7.87 -9.10 -4.02
C THR A 227 8.24 -7.90 -4.90
N LEU A 228 7.23 -7.21 -5.44
CA LEU A 228 7.35 -5.96 -6.17
C LEU A 228 6.48 -4.88 -5.51
N ALA A 229 7.07 -3.72 -5.25
CA ALA A 229 6.35 -2.53 -4.81
C ALA A 229 5.77 -1.78 -6.02
N VAL A 230 4.50 -1.36 -5.93
CA VAL A 230 3.78 -0.66 -6.99
C VAL A 230 2.93 0.45 -6.36
N SER A 231 2.84 1.61 -6.99
CA SER A 231 1.96 2.70 -6.58
C SER A 231 1.51 3.53 -7.78
N SER A 232 0.51 4.39 -7.59
CA SER A 232 0.08 5.32 -8.64
C SER A 232 1.13 6.40 -8.93
N THR A 233 2.07 6.61 -7.99
CA THR A 233 3.21 7.53 -8.16
C THR A 233 4.36 6.92 -8.93
N LEU A 234 4.19 5.72 -9.52
CA LEU A 234 5.14 5.17 -10.48
C LEU A 234 5.43 6.23 -11.55
N ALA A 235 6.70 6.61 -11.65
CA ALA A 235 7.13 7.66 -12.56
C ALA A 235 6.62 7.38 -13.97
N GLU A 236 6.14 8.43 -14.65
CA GLU A 236 5.76 8.35 -16.05
C GLU A 236 6.98 7.94 -16.87
N THR A 237 7.00 6.67 -17.27
CA THR A 237 8.02 6.14 -18.17
C THR A 237 7.43 6.08 -19.56
N PRO A 238 8.06 6.70 -20.59
CA PRO A 238 7.53 6.66 -21.95
C PRO A 238 7.48 5.25 -22.55
N LYS A 239 8.16 4.27 -21.92
CA LYS A 239 8.19 2.88 -22.33
C LYS A 239 8.12 1.96 -21.10
N PRO A 240 7.54 0.76 -21.23
CA PRO A 240 7.45 -0.19 -20.12
C PRO A 240 8.82 -0.64 -19.63
N ILE A 241 8.90 -1.02 -18.36
CA ILE A 241 9.98 -1.85 -17.82
C ILE A 241 9.51 -3.31 -17.71
N VAL A 242 10.43 -4.25 -17.94
CA VAL A 242 10.15 -5.69 -17.75
C VAL A 242 10.74 -6.13 -16.42
N VAL A 243 9.92 -6.79 -15.60
CA VAL A 243 10.28 -7.28 -14.27
C VAL A 243 10.07 -8.80 -14.20
N THR A 244 11.00 -9.49 -13.54
CA THR A 244 10.83 -10.89 -13.13
C THR A 244 11.10 -11.01 -11.63
N LEU A 245 10.32 -11.87 -10.96
CA LEU A 245 10.43 -12.15 -9.53
C LEU A 245 10.69 -13.64 -9.33
N SER A 246 11.40 -14.01 -8.26
CA SER A 246 11.41 -15.41 -7.82
C SER A 246 10.06 -15.80 -7.18
N THR A 247 9.88 -17.07 -6.85
CA THR A 247 8.75 -17.57 -6.05
C THR A 247 9.03 -17.55 -4.54
N GLU A 248 10.27 -17.28 -4.16
CA GLU A 248 10.73 -17.35 -2.77
C GLU A 248 10.65 -15.98 -2.07
N PRO A 249 10.03 -15.89 -0.89
CA PRO A 249 10.09 -14.69 -0.07
C PRO A 249 11.53 -14.33 0.30
N TRP A 250 11.83 -13.03 0.30
CA TRP A 250 13.11 -12.54 0.81
C TRP A 250 13.28 -12.94 2.28
N GLN A 251 14.49 -13.41 2.62
CA GLN A 251 14.85 -13.78 3.98
C GLN A 251 15.69 -12.68 4.61
N MET A 252 15.21 -12.18 5.74
CA MET A 252 15.91 -11.18 6.53
C MET A 252 17.09 -11.82 7.26
N ASN A 253 18.25 -11.17 7.27
CA ASN A 253 19.40 -11.66 8.04
C ASN A 253 19.12 -11.65 9.55
N ASP A 254 19.85 -12.45 10.31
CA ASP A 254 19.59 -12.70 11.74
C ASP A 254 19.57 -11.41 12.59
N GLU A 255 20.58 -10.54 12.44
CA GLU A 255 20.67 -9.32 13.25
C GLU A 255 19.50 -8.36 12.96
N LEU A 256 19.12 -8.21 11.69
CA LEU A 256 17.97 -7.39 11.31
C LEU A 256 16.66 -8.04 11.78
N THR A 257 16.57 -9.37 11.72
CA THR A 257 15.42 -10.16 12.19
C THR A 257 15.15 -9.92 13.68
N GLU A 258 16.18 -9.96 14.52
CA GLU A 258 16.05 -9.69 15.96
C GLU A 258 15.53 -8.26 16.22
N LEU A 259 16.07 -7.26 15.51
CA LEU A 259 15.66 -5.86 15.68
C LEU A 259 14.21 -5.63 15.23
N PHE A 260 13.81 -6.22 14.09
CA PHE A 260 12.43 -6.15 13.62
C PHE A 260 11.47 -6.85 14.57
N ALA A 261 11.81 -8.07 15.02
CA ALA A 261 10.97 -8.81 15.96
C ALA A 261 10.76 -8.03 17.27
N ALA A 262 11.79 -7.36 17.79
CA ALA A 262 11.67 -6.53 18.97
C ALA A 262 10.79 -5.27 18.73
N MET A 263 10.91 -4.63 17.57
CA MET A 263 10.08 -3.49 17.18
C MET A 263 8.61 -3.89 17.03
N GLU A 264 8.33 -4.97 16.30
CA GLU A 264 6.98 -5.51 16.09
C GLU A 264 6.35 -5.96 17.39
N LYS A 265 7.12 -6.59 18.28
CA LYS A 265 6.66 -6.94 19.62
C LYS A 265 6.22 -5.69 20.39
N SER A 266 7.00 -4.61 20.33
CA SER A 266 6.63 -3.36 21.01
C SER A 266 5.35 -2.75 20.44
N CYS A 267 5.18 -2.77 19.11
CA CYS A 267 3.94 -2.35 18.46
C CYS A 267 2.76 -3.23 18.91
N SER A 268 2.92 -4.55 18.90
CA SER A 268 1.89 -5.51 19.36
C SER A 268 1.50 -5.29 20.83
N ASP A 269 2.45 -4.97 21.70
CA ASP A 269 2.16 -4.67 23.11
C ASP A 269 1.36 -3.37 23.25
N SER A 270 1.64 -2.35 22.44
CA SER A 270 0.80 -1.14 22.34
C SER A 270 -0.61 -1.47 21.84
N GLN A 271 -0.74 -2.24 20.76
CA GLN A 271 -2.02 -2.66 20.22
C GLN A 271 -2.90 -3.35 21.28
N LYS A 272 -2.34 -4.18 22.16
CA LYS A 272 -3.09 -4.83 23.27
C LYS A 272 -3.67 -3.85 24.28
N VAL A 273 -3.04 -2.70 24.48
CA VAL A 273 -3.56 -1.63 25.35
C VAL A 273 -4.65 -0.86 24.61
N PHE A 274 -4.33 -0.38 23.40
CA PHE A 274 -5.23 0.49 22.63
C PHE A 274 -6.50 -0.23 22.16
N SER A 275 -6.43 -1.52 21.79
CA SER A 275 -7.57 -2.33 21.33
C SER A 275 -8.73 -2.45 22.32
N LYS A 276 -8.50 -2.11 23.60
CA LYS A 276 -9.51 -2.13 24.66
C LYS A 276 -10.22 -0.80 24.84
N LEU A 277 -9.69 0.28 24.26
CA LEU A 277 -10.22 1.62 24.45
C LEU A 277 -11.45 1.85 23.57
N SER A 278 -12.44 2.50 24.13
CA SER A 278 -13.58 3.01 23.38
C SER A 278 -13.23 4.28 22.60
N VAL A 279 -14.17 4.72 21.77
CA VAL A 279 -14.07 6.01 21.07
C VAL A 279 -13.94 7.19 22.05
N LYS A 280 -14.73 7.21 23.13
CA LYS A 280 -14.71 8.28 24.12
C LYS A 280 -13.38 8.30 24.89
N GLN A 281 -12.88 7.13 25.30
CA GLN A 281 -11.59 7.00 25.97
C GLN A 281 -10.43 7.42 25.06
N LEU A 282 -10.46 7.04 23.78
CA LEU A 282 -9.47 7.50 22.80
C LEU A 282 -9.45 9.02 22.65
N ASN A 283 -10.64 9.62 22.66
CA ASN A 283 -10.85 11.06 22.49
C ASN A 283 -10.75 11.86 23.80
N PHE A 284 -10.46 11.20 24.94
CA PHE A 284 -10.35 11.87 26.24
C PHE A 284 -9.29 12.96 26.18
N LYS A 285 -9.67 14.19 26.57
CA LYS A 285 -8.81 15.38 26.65
C LYS A 285 -8.40 15.61 28.11
N PRO A 286 -7.17 15.22 28.51
CA PRO A 286 -6.73 15.36 29.90
C PRO A 286 -6.67 16.84 30.35
N ALA A 287 -7.21 17.15 31.53
CA ALA A 287 -7.17 18.51 32.09
C ALA A 287 -5.75 19.00 32.41
N ASN A 288 -4.79 18.09 32.56
CA ASN A 288 -3.38 18.41 32.81
C ASN A 288 -2.61 18.81 31.53
N GLY A 289 -3.28 18.94 30.39
CA GLY A 289 -2.68 19.37 29.12
C GLY A 289 -1.85 18.31 28.40
N THR A 290 -1.80 17.07 28.90
CA THR A 290 -1.11 15.97 28.20
C THR A 290 -1.87 15.52 26.94
N HIS A 291 -1.17 14.90 25.99
CA HIS A 291 -1.77 14.45 24.73
C HIS A 291 -2.88 13.41 24.93
N THR A 292 -3.93 13.44 24.11
CA THR A 292 -5.00 12.43 24.16
C THR A 292 -4.44 11.01 23.90
N PRO A 293 -5.13 9.95 24.33
CA PRO A 293 -4.78 8.59 23.91
C PRO A 293 -4.72 8.46 22.38
N ARG A 294 -5.71 8.96 21.64
CA ARG A 294 -5.71 8.91 20.16
C ARG A 294 -4.48 9.58 19.55
N TRP A 295 -4.11 10.78 20.03
CA TRP A 295 -2.89 11.45 19.55
C TRP A 295 -1.65 10.57 19.74
N ASN A 296 -1.55 9.85 20.87
CA ASN A 296 -0.41 8.95 21.08
C ASN A 296 -0.43 7.77 20.12
N CYS A 297 -1.60 7.23 19.76
CA CYS A 297 -1.73 6.21 18.73
C CYS A 297 -1.26 6.74 17.37
N GLU A 298 -1.87 7.83 16.89
CA GLU A 298 -1.57 8.45 15.61
C GLU A 298 -0.08 8.85 15.52
N HIS A 299 0.48 9.38 16.60
CA HIS A 299 1.89 9.74 16.66
C HIS A 299 2.82 8.53 16.61
N MET A 300 2.51 7.45 17.34
CA MET A 300 3.34 6.24 17.34
C MET A 300 3.45 5.65 15.93
N MET A 301 2.30 5.37 15.31
CA MET A 301 2.24 4.80 13.98
C MET A 301 2.75 5.77 12.91
N GLY A 302 2.41 7.06 13.01
CA GLY A 302 2.81 8.08 12.04
C GLY A 302 4.33 8.30 11.97
N ARG A 303 5.05 8.23 13.10
CA ARG A 303 6.53 8.36 13.09
C ARG A 303 7.20 7.14 12.49
N GLN A 304 6.73 5.93 12.81
CA GLN A 304 7.26 4.71 12.20
C GLN A 304 7.06 4.75 10.68
N LEU A 305 5.84 5.04 10.22
CA LEU A 305 5.52 5.12 8.80
C LEU A 305 6.40 6.13 8.06
N LEU A 306 6.55 7.34 8.61
CA LEU A 306 7.39 8.38 8.02
C LEU A 306 8.85 7.95 7.90
N PHE A 307 9.45 7.45 8.98
CA PHE A 307 10.87 7.12 8.96
C PHE A 307 11.22 5.98 8.00
N PHE A 308 10.38 4.93 7.94
CA PHE A 308 10.64 3.83 7.03
C PHE A 308 10.28 4.16 5.58
N SER A 309 9.19 4.88 5.34
CA SER A 309 8.84 5.31 3.97
C SER A 309 9.89 6.24 3.36
N GLN A 310 10.55 7.11 4.14
CA GLN A 310 11.69 7.91 3.68
C GLN A 310 12.86 7.06 3.20
N ILE A 311 13.19 5.99 3.95
CA ILE A 311 14.27 5.07 3.57
C ILE A 311 13.88 4.30 2.31
N PHE A 312 12.68 3.73 2.29
CA PHE A 312 12.19 2.95 1.16
C PHE A 312 12.07 3.81 -0.10
N HIS A 313 11.54 5.02 -0.02
CA HIS A 313 11.46 5.95 -1.14
C HIS A 313 12.83 6.29 -1.73
N ALA A 314 13.84 6.51 -0.87
CA ALA A 314 15.19 6.82 -1.31
C ALA A 314 15.86 5.67 -2.10
N ILE A 315 15.39 4.43 -1.92
CA ILE A 315 15.91 3.23 -2.58
C ILE A 315 15.02 2.85 -3.78
N ALA A 316 13.70 2.90 -3.60
CA ALA A 316 12.67 2.56 -4.56
C ALA A 316 11.59 3.66 -4.57
N PRO A 317 11.70 4.66 -5.47
CA PRO A 317 10.77 5.81 -5.52
C PRO A 317 9.31 5.46 -5.78
N ALA A 318 9.01 4.22 -6.21
CA ALA A 318 7.66 3.69 -6.30
C ALA A 318 6.97 3.61 -4.92
N ILE A 319 7.71 3.63 -3.81
CA ILE A 319 7.13 3.80 -2.47
C ILE A 319 7.15 5.30 -2.16
N PRO A 320 5.99 5.97 -1.98
CA PRO A 320 5.97 7.38 -1.60
C PRO A 320 6.48 7.57 -0.17
N VAL A 321 6.91 8.79 0.14
CA VAL A 321 7.10 9.21 1.53
C VAL A 321 5.72 9.45 2.14
N MET A 322 5.41 8.76 3.22
CA MET A 322 4.09 8.78 3.85
C MET A 322 4.16 9.44 5.23
N ASP A 323 3.46 10.56 5.40
CA ASP A 323 3.42 11.30 6.66
C ASP A 323 1.99 11.34 7.23
N LEU A 324 1.70 10.43 8.14
CA LEU A 324 0.45 10.40 8.92
C LEU A 324 0.65 10.95 10.34
N ASN A 325 1.70 11.75 10.57
CA ASN A 325 1.92 12.31 11.90
C ASN A 325 0.81 13.33 12.23
N PRO A 326 0.23 13.27 13.44
CA PRO A 326 -0.62 14.33 13.89
C PRO A 326 0.20 15.61 14.06
N LYS A 327 -0.41 16.76 13.83
CA LYS A 327 0.18 18.05 14.22
C LYS A 327 0.54 18.00 15.71
N GLN A 328 1.69 18.56 16.09
CA GLN A 328 2.08 18.63 17.51
C GLN A 328 1.05 19.47 18.27
N MET A 329 0.37 18.87 19.25
CA MET A 329 -0.88 19.37 19.85
C MET A 329 -0.89 20.87 20.14
N PRO A 330 -1.52 21.68 19.28
CA PRO A 330 -2.05 22.95 19.69
C PRO A 330 -3.48 22.71 20.23
N PRO A 331 -4.13 23.72 20.83
CA PRO A 331 -5.52 23.61 21.31
C PRO A 331 -6.55 23.16 20.24
N ASP A 332 -6.17 23.19 18.97
CA ASP A 332 -6.94 22.88 17.76
C ASP A 332 -6.62 21.50 17.14
N TYR A 333 -5.96 20.59 17.86
CA TYR A 333 -5.73 19.24 17.34
C TYR A 333 -7.06 18.54 16.99
N GLU A 334 -7.19 18.20 15.71
CA GLU A 334 -8.30 17.44 15.15
C GLU A 334 -7.86 15.97 14.97
N PHE A 335 -8.66 15.05 15.50
CA PHE A 335 -8.47 13.62 15.31
C PHE A 335 -8.62 13.27 13.83
N ALA A 336 -7.70 12.47 13.28
CA ALA A 336 -7.81 12.03 11.88
C ALA A 336 -9.09 11.18 11.68
N HIS A 337 -9.39 10.33 12.65
CA HIS A 337 -10.55 9.45 12.65
C HIS A 337 -11.24 9.46 14.02
N PRO A 338 -12.05 10.49 14.35
CA PRO A 338 -12.63 10.65 15.68
C PRO A 338 -13.59 9.52 16.09
N ASP A 339 -14.08 8.74 15.13
CA ASP A 339 -15.06 7.66 15.26
C ASP A 339 -14.43 6.26 15.33
N TRP A 340 -13.11 6.13 15.11
CA TRP A 340 -12.42 4.86 15.23
C TRP A 340 -12.34 4.41 16.70
N ASP A 341 -12.67 3.16 16.95
CA ASP A 341 -12.48 2.53 18.25
C ASP A 341 -11.03 2.07 18.44
N GLY A 342 -10.73 1.56 19.64
CA GLY A 342 -9.41 1.06 19.98
C GLY A 342 -8.92 -0.05 19.05
N LYS A 343 -9.83 -0.89 18.52
CA LYS A 343 -9.46 -2.01 17.65
C LYS A 343 -9.06 -1.52 16.26
N GLU A 344 -9.74 -0.51 15.72
CA GLU A 344 -9.34 0.11 14.46
C GLU A 344 -8.01 0.88 14.60
N GLU A 345 -7.80 1.61 15.70
CA GLU A 345 -6.51 2.25 15.98
C GLU A 345 -5.36 1.23 16.11
N ALA A 346 -5.59 0.14 16.86
CA ALA A 346 -4.62 -0.97 16.95
C ALA A 346 -4.36 -1.62 15.57
N ARG A 347 -5.38 -1.75 14.73
CA ARG A 347 -5.25 -2.26 13.37
C ARG A 347 -4.43 -1.30 12.50
N GLN A 348 -4.56 0.01 12.68
CA GLN A 348 -3.73 0.99 11.98
C GLN A 348 -2.25 0.88 12.39
N MET A 349 -1.96 0.68 13.68
CA MET A 349 -0.59 0.36 14.12
C MET A 349 -0.06 -0.92 13.44
N GLN A 350 -0.89 -1.97 13.33
CA GLN A 350 -0.52 -3.20 12.65
C GLN A 350 -0.24 -2.96 11.16
N ARG A 351 -1.07 -2.19 10.45
CA ARG A 351 -0.86 -1.84 9.03
C ARG A 351 0.49 -1.16 8.80
N VAL A 352 0.90 -0.24 9.68
CA VAL A 352 2.22 0.41 9.60
C VAL A 352 3.36 -0.58 9.89
N SER A 353 3.16 -1.46 10.86
CA SER A 353 4.12 -2.55 11.14
C SER A 353 4.28 -3.49 9.93
N ASP A 354 3.16 -3.89 9.34
CA ASP A 354 3.11 -4.74 8.15
C ASP A 354 3.75 -4.05 6.95
N PHE A 355 3.49 -2.76 6.72
CA PHE A 355 4.18 -1.96 5.71
C PHE A 355 5.71 -2.01 5.89
N THR A 356 6.17 -1.84 7.13
CA THR A 356 7.60 -1.85 7.47
C THR A 356 8.22 -3.22 7.18
N ARG A 357 7.53 -4.31 7.52
CA ARG A 357 7.96 -5.69 7.26
C ARG A 357 7.91 -6.04 5.76
N ARG A 358 6.81 -5.70 5.09
CA ARG A 358 6.52 -6.00 3.68
C ARG A 358 7.60 -5.50 2.74
N PHE A 359 8.16 -4.32 3.00
CA PHE A 359 9.20 -3.71 2.17
C PHE A 359 10.60 -3.78 2.80
N ALA A 360 10.78 -4.58 3.86
CA ALA A 360 12.07 -4.71 4.55
C ALA A 360 13.18 -5.29 3.65
N TYR A 361 12.83 -5.96 2.55
CA TYR A 361 13.80 -6.41 1.54
C TYR A 361 14.63 -5.25 0.95
N LEU A 362 14.11 -4.02 0.96
CA LEU A 362 14.85 -2.83 0.54
C LEU A 362 15.98 -2.44 1.50
N LEU A 363 16.02 -3.04 2.69
CA LEU A 363 17.12 -2.88 3.64
C LEU A 363 18.26 -3.88 3.39
N ASP A 364 18.09 -4.80 2.43
CA ASP A 364 19.12 -5.78 2.11
C ASP A 364 20.41 -5.10 1.64
N GLY A 365 21.54 -5.62 2.09
CA GLY A 365 22.86 -5.03 1.86
C GLY A 365 23.18 -3.73 2.61
N LEU A 366 22.23 -3.15 3.36
CA LEU A 366 22.52 -1.98 4.19
C LEU A 366 23.26 -2.36 5.49
N GLU A 367 24.31 -1.62 5.82
CA GLU A 367 25.03 -1.82 7.08
C GLU A 367 24.27 -1.19 8.26
N LEU A 368 23.91 -2.00 9.26
CA LEU A 368 23.09 -1.57 10.40
C LEU A 368 23.72 -0.44 11.23
N ASN A 369 25.05 -0.37 11.25
CA ASN A 369 25.83 0.65 11.97
C ASN A 369 26.15 1.89 11.11
N LYS A 370 25.58 1.98 9.90
CA LYS A 370 25.64 3.17 9.04
C LYS A 370 24.27 3.83 8.91
N LYS A 371 24.29 5.08 8.48
CA LYS A 371 23.10 5.86 8.17
C LYS A 371 22.40 5.29 6.94
N ALA A 372 21.12 4.98 7.05
CA ALA A 372 20.31 4.54 5.92
C ALA A 372 20.02 5.73 4.96
N PRO A 373 19.86 5.48 3.65
CA PRO A 373 19.43 6.51 2.69
C PRO A 373 18.12 7.19 3.13
N GLY A 374 17.97 8.48 2.88
CA GLY A 374 16.76 9.26 3.23
C GLY A 374 16.52 9.48 4.74
N SER A 375 17.17 8.71 5.62
CA SER A 375 16.99 8.80 7.07
C SER A 375 17.68 10.02 7.67
N SER A 376 17.12 10.58 8.75
CA SER A 376 17.79 11.56 9.61
C SER A 376 18.55 10.92 10.78
N TRP A 377 18.34 9.63 11.04
CA TRP A 377 18.96 8.91 12.15
C TRP A 377 20.45 8.61 11.89
N PRO A 378 21.30 8.58 12.93
CA PRO A 378 22.73 8.33 12.76
C PRO A 378 23.03 6.93 12.21
N THR A 379 22.22 5.92 12.58
CA THR A 379 22.33 4.55 12.05
C THR A 379 20.97 3.90 11.91
N LEU A 380 20.84 2.90 11.01
CA LEU A 380 19.63 2.09 10.89
C LEU A 380 19.29 1.36 12.20
N LYS A 381 20.31 0.83 12.88
CA LYS A 381 20.16 0.20 14.21
C LYS A 381 19.64 1.17 15.27
N ALA A 382 20.05 2.44 15.22
CA ALA A 382 19.56 3.46 16.15
C ALA A 382 18.08 3.78 15.92
N LEU A 383 17.64 3.87 14.66
CA LEU A 383 16.22 4.03 14.29
C LEU A 383 15.39 2.85 14.81
N LEU A 384 15.76 1.61 14.50
CA LEU A 384 15.04 0.41 14.95
C LEU A 384 14.90 0.36 16.48
N ARG A 385 15.99 0.63 17.21
CA ARG A 385 15.96 0.72 18.67
C ARG A 385 15.12 1.88 19.20
N GLN A 386 15.09 3.01 18.49
CA GLN A 386 14.20 4.11 18.85
C GLN A 386 12.75 3.70 18.73
N MET A 387 12.35 3.00 17.68
CA MET A 387 10.95 2.58 17.50
C MET A 387 10.49 1.68 18.65
N ILE A 388 11.33 0.78 19.15
CA ILE A 388 11.03 -0.02 20.35
C ILE A 388 10.73 0.89 21.56
N ARG A 389 11.60 1.85 21.87
CA ARG A 389 11.40 2.78 23.00
C ARG A 389 10.17 3.66 22.81
N HIS A 390 9.99 4.18 21.60
CA HIS A 390 8.92 5.09 21.23
C HIS A 390 7.54 4.49 21.51
N TYR A 391 7.29 3.27 21.04
CA TYR A 391 6.04 2.57 21.36
C TYR A 391 5.85 2.34 22.87
N GLY A 392 6.90 1.88 23.56
CA GLY A 392 6.85 1.65 25.01
C GLY A 392 6.53 2.91 25.83
N GLU A 393 7.22 4.01 25.56
CA GLU A 393 7.07 5.29 26.28
C GLU A 393 5.67 5.89 26.08
N HIS A 394 5.20 6.00 24.84
CA HIS A 394 3.88 6.57 24.54
C HIS A 394 2.74 5.67 25.04
N THR A 395 2.93 4.35 25.04
CA THR A 395 1.96 3.41 25.64
C THR A 395 1.88 3.59 27.15
N ALA A 396 3.03 3.65 27.84
CA ALA A 396 3.06 3.89 29.29
C ALA A 396 2.42 5.24 29.65
N ASN A 397 2.65 6.27 28.84
CA ASN A 397 2.00 7.58 29.01
C ASN A 397 0.49 7.54 28.79
N THR A 398 -0.02 6.66 27.93
CA THR A 398 -1.46 6.44 27.77
C THR A 398 -2.05 5.69 28.96
N VAL A 399 -1.40 4.63 29.44
CA VAL A 399 -1.88 3.86 30.62
C VAL A 399 -2.03 4.75 31.85
N LYS A 400 -1.09 5.69 32.07
CA LYS A 400 -1.20 6.66 33.18
C LYS A 400 -2.45 7.54 33.12
N LYS A 401 -3.10 7.67 31.95
CA LYS A 401 -4.31 8.50 31.78
C LYS A 401 -5.56 7.84 32.33
N PHE A 402 -5.54 6.52 32.46
CA PHE A 402 -6.69 5.76 32.95
C PHE A 402 -7.02 6.11 34.40
N GLU A 403 -6.03 6.64 35.14
CA GLU A 403 -6.16 7.08 36.53
C GLU A 403 -6.42 8.60 36.66
N LEU A 404 -6.55 9.34 35.56
CA LEU A 404 -6.78 10.79 35.62
C LEU A 404 -8.24 11.12 35.94
N PRO A 405 -8.50 12.21 36.69
CA PRO A 405 -9.86 12.69 36.91
C PRO A 405 -10.59 12.94 35.59
N GLY A 406 -11.82 12.45 35.49
CA GLY A 406 -12.66 12.58 34.30
C GLY A 406 -12.39 11.57 33.20
N TRP A 407 -11.53 10.55 33.44
CA TRP A 407 -11.39 9.42 32.54
C TRP A 407 -12.75 8.76 32.26
N PRO A 408 -13.15 8.55 30.99
CA PRO A 408 -14.46 7.96 30.67
C PRO A 408 -14.55 6.47 31.03
N ASP A 409 -15.68 6.04 31.58
CA ASP A 409 -15.98 4.63 31.87
C ASP A 409 -15.99 3.77 30.59
N GLU A 410 -16.53 4.34 29.50
CA GLU A 410 -16.62 3.81 28.14
C GLU A 410 -16.70 4.94 27.13
#